data_AF-A0A449GF35-F1
#
_entry.id   AF-A0A449GF35-F1
#
_cell.length_a   1.000
_cell.length_b   1.000
_cell.length_c   1.000
_cell.angle_alpha   90.00
_cell.angle_beta   90.00
_cell.angle_gamma   90.00
#
_symmetry.space_group_name_H-M   'P 1'
#
loop_
_entity.id
_entity.type
_entity.pdbx_description
1 polymer ?
#
loop_
_entity_poly.entity_id
_entity_poly.type
_entity_poly.pdbx_seq_one_letter_code
_entity_poly.pdbx_strand_id
1 'polypeptide(L)'
;MAVELEATEALARFGGRDGLVAILGELGRRIDDPDSDYIAYRLQELQTNDRLPILRKARELSIDSLSPEVREGIRQVEELFGYLDKSSDHG
;
A
#
# COMPACT_ATOMS: atom_id res chain seq x y z
N MET A 1 -10.44 -6.27 -9.90
CA MET A 1 -10.14 -5.34 -11.01
C MET A 1 -10.80 -3.97 -10.80
N ALA A 2 -11.81 -3.50 -11.56
CA ALA A 2 -12.27 -2.09 -11.46
C ALA A 2 -12.82 -1.69 -10.08
N VAL A 3 -13.74 -2.49 -9.52
CA VAL A 3 -14.33 -2.26 -8.18
C VAL A 3 -13.26 -2.27 -7.06
N GLU A 4 -12.23 -3.08 -7.22
CA GLU A 4 -11.15 -3.24 -6.25
C GLU A 4 -10.18 -2.06 -6.24
N LEU A 5 -9.90 -1.49 -7.41
CA LEU A 5 -9.13 -0.25 -7.56
C LEU A 5 -9.88 0.94 -6.95
N GLU A 6 -11.18 1.05 -7.22
CA GLU A 6 -12.04 2.08 -6.63
C GLU A 6 -12.15 1.92 -5.11
N ALA A 7 -12.29 0.69 -4.61
CA ALA A 7 -12.30 0.41 -3.18
C ALA A 7 -10.96 0.75 -2.53
N THR A 8 -9.84 0.39 -3.16
CA THR A 8 -8.49 0.74 -2.69
C THR A 8 -8.33 2.26 -2.59
N GLU A 9 -8.74 2.99 -3.62
CA GLU A 9 -8.69 4.46 -3.61
C GLU A 9 -9.59 5.06 -2.53
N ALA A 10 -10.84 4.60 -2.42
CA ALA A 10 -11.77 5.09 -1.42
C ALA A 10 -11.25 4.85 0.00
N LEU A 11 -10.70 3.67 0.27
CA LEU A 11 -10.10 3.33 1.57
C LEU A 11 -8.83 4.14 1.84
N ALA A 12 -7.98 4.37 0.84
CA ALA A 12 -6.76 5.16 0.99
C ALA A 12 -7.04 6.65 1.26
N ARG A 13 -8.08 7.20 0.62
CA ARG A 13 -8.48 8.61 0.77
C ARG A 13 -9.32 8.87 2.01
N PHE A 14 -10.30 8.01 2.27
CA PHE A 14 -11.35 8.27 3.27
C PHE A 14 -11.36 7.28 4.43
N GLY A 15 -10.75 6.12 4.29
CA GLY A 15 -10.77 5.06 5.30
C GLY A 15 -9.83 5.29 6.50
N GLY A 16 -9.00 6.35 6.48
CA GLY A 16 -8.12 6.68 7.60
C GLY A 16 -7.12 5.56 7.92
N ARG A 17 -6.93 5.26 9.20
CA ARG A 17 -6.02 4.19 9.66
C ARG A 17 -6.55 2.81 9.28
N ASP A 18 -7.83 2.54 9.54
CA ASP A 18 -8.44 1.22 9.34
C ASP A 18 -8.52 0.86 7.85
N GLY A 19 -8.80 1.85 6.99
CA GLY A 19 -8.77 1.66 5.54
C GLY A 19 -7.38 1.28 5.04
N LEU A 20 -6.33 1.94 5.54
CA LEU A 20 -4.95 1.57 5.20
C LEU A 20 -4.59 0.17 5.70
N VAL A 21 -4.98 -0.18 6.93
CA VAL A 21 -4.78 -1.54 7.48
C VAL A 21 -5.49 -2.59 6.63
N ALA A 22 -6.72 -2.32 6.18
CA ALA A 22 -7.46 -3.23 5.32
C ALA A 22 -6.77 -3.45 3.96
N ILE A 23 -6.29 -2.37 3.32
CA ILE A 23 -5.56 -2.47 2.04
C ILE A 23 -4.27 -3.28 2.23
N LEU A 24 -3.49 -2.98 3.27
CA LEU A 24 -2.23 -3.67 3.55
C LEU A 24 -2.47 -5.15 3.88
N GLY A 25 -3.51 -5.46 4.65
CA GLY A 25 -3.89 -6.84 4.94
C GLY A 25 -4.37 -7.61 3.71
N GLU A 26 -4.97 -6.94 2.73
CA GLU A 26 -5.31 -7.56 1.44
C GLU A 26 -4.06 -7.80 0.60
N LEU A 27 -3.18 -6.80 0.49
CA LEU A 27 -1.92 -6.89 -0.24
C LEU A 27 -1.04 -8.03 0.30
N GLY A 28 -0.92 -8.14 1.62
CA GLY A 28 -0.14 -9.22 2.24
C GLY A 28 -0.78 -10.60 2.10
N ARG A 29 -2.12 -10.71 2.08
CA ARG A 29 -2.80 -11.99 1.83
C ARG A 29 -2.58 -12.51 0.41
N ARG A 30 -2.31 -11.61 -0.52
CA ARG A 30 -2.22 -11.90 -1.95
C ARG A 30 -0.80 -11.86 -2.50
N ILE A 31 0.21 -12.03 -1.66
CA ILE A 31 1.63 -11.96 -2.07
C ILE A 31 1.99 -12.92 -3.22
N ASP A 32 1.37 -14.11 -3.26
CA ASP A 32 1.59 -15.10 -4.31
C ASP A 32 0.57 -14.99 -5.47
N ASP A 33 -0.35 -14.03 -5.39
CA ASP A 33 -1.38 -13.79 -6.39
C ASP A 33 -0.92 -12.69 -7.36
N PRO A 34 -0.70 -13.00 -8.64
CA PRO A 34 -0.31 -12.00 -9.64
C PRO A 34 -1.34 -10.87 -9.83
N ASP A 35 -2.61 -11.07 -9.43
CA ASP A 35 -3.62 -10.02 -9.47
C ASP A 35 -3.45 -8.98 -8.33
N SER A 36 -2.58 -9.23 -7.35
CA SER A 36 -2.26 -8.26 -6.29
C SER A 36 -1.47 -7.04 -6.80
N ASP A 37 -0.81 -7.18 -7.96
CA ASP A 37 -0.06 -6.11 -8.62
C ASP A 37 -0.92 -4.86 -8.89
N TYR A 38 -2.23 -5.03 -9.09
CA TYR A 38 -3.16 -3.92 -9.31
C TYR A 38 -3.35 -3.05 -8.06
N ILE A 39 -3.35 -3.64 -6.86
CA ILE A 39 -3.44 -2.89 -5.60
C ILE A 39 -2.15 -2.10 -5.38
N ALA A 40 -1.00 -2.75 -5.60
CA ALA A 40 0.32 -2.11 -5.50
C ALA A 40 0.45 -0.93 -6.49
N TYR A 41 0.09 -1.14 -7.76
CA TYR A 41 0.09 -0.10 -8.77
C TYR A 41 -0.80 1.08 -8.38
N ARG A 42 -2.00 0.82 -7.85
CA ARG A 42 -2.90 1.90 -7.44
C ARG A 42 -2.36 2.68 -6.25
N LEU A 43 -1.80 2.01 -5.25
CA LEU A 43 -1.13 2.67 -4.13
C LEU A 43 0.03 3.54 -4.61
N GLN A 44 0.76 3.08 -5.62
CA GLN A 44 1.83 3.84 -6.24
C GLN A 44 1.31 5.12 -6.89
N GLU A 45 0.31 5.04 -7.76
CA GLU A 45 -0.30 6.21 -8.38
C GLU A 45 -0.81 7.21 -7.34
N LEU A 46 -1.48 6.71 -6.30
CA LEU A 46 -2.01 7.55 -5.23
C LEU A 46 -0.90 8.27 -4.45
N GLN A 47 0.25 7.61 -4.24
CA GLN A 47 1.38 8.25 -3.58
C GLN A 47 2.10 9.26 -4.49
N THR A 48 2.33 8.93 -5.76
CA THR A 48 3.12 9.79 -6.67
C THR A 48 2.31 10.92 -7.26
N ASN A 49 1.10 10.64 -7.73
CA ASN A 49 0.27 11.58 -8.49
C ASN A 49 -0.64 12.36 -7.55
N ASP A 50 -1.36 11.67 -6.67
CA ASP A 50 -2.30 12.27 -5.72
C ASP A 50 -1.64 12.71 -4.40
N ARG A 51 -0.33 12.46 -4.23
CA ARG A 51 0.47 12.85 -3.06
C ARG A 51 -0.08 12.34 -1.72
N LEU A 52 -0.76 11.19 -1.72
CA LEU A 52 -1.20 10.53 -0.49
C LEU A 52 0.04 9.96 0.22
N PRO A 53 0.24 10.23 1.53
CA PRO A 53 1.43 9.81 2.25
C PRO A 53 1.33 8.34 2.70
N ILE A 54 1.15 7.40 1.76
CA ILE A 54 0.89 5.98 2.03
C ILE A 54 2.04 5.34 2.80
N LEU A 55 3.28 5.45 2.30
CA LEU A 55 4.47 4.90 2.95
C LEU A 55 4.64 5.45 4.38
N ARG A 56 4.47 6.77 4.55
CA ARG A 56 4.59 7.41 5.86
C ARG A 56 3.56 6.87 6.83
N LYS A 57 2.29 6.82 6.42
CA LYS A 57 1.19 6.29 7.23
C LYS A 57 1.37 4.80 7.56
N ALA A 58 1.90 4.00 6.62
CA ALA A 58 2.19 2.59 6.84
C ALA A 58 3.26 2.40 7.93
N ARG A 59 4.33 3.21 7.90
CA ARG A 59 5.39 3.21 8.93
C ARG A 59 4.93 3.68 10.31
N GLU A 60 3.91 4.55 10.35
CA GLU A 60 3.28 5.00 11.60
C GLU A 60 2.39 3.92 12.25
N LEU A 61 2.12 2.79 11.57
CA LEU A 61 1.36 1.68 12.14
C LEU A 61 2.24 0.89 13.14
N SER A 62 1.81 0.82 14.40
CA SER A 62 2.46 0.00 15.42
C SER A 62 2.33 -1.50 15.12
N ILE A 63 3.43 -2.08 14.65
CA ILE A 63 3.55 -3.46 14.13
C ILE A 63 3.13 -4.53 15.17
N ASP A 64 3.33 -4.25 16.46
CA ASP A 64 3.09 -5.20 17.56
C ASP A 64 1.62 -5.64 17.74
N SER A 65 0.69 -4.92 17.14
CA SER A 65 -0.76 -5.21 17.21
C SER A 65 -1.38 -5.63 15.87
N LEU A 66 -0.57 -5.75 14.82
CA LEU A 66 -1.04 -6.03 13.46
C LEU A 66 -0.95 -7.53 13.14
N SER A 67 -1.91 -8.00 12.35
CA SER A 67 -1.91 -9.37 11.83
C SER A 67 -0.71 -9.61 10.91
N PRO A 68 -0.25 -10.87 10.75
CA PRO A 68 0.88 -11.20 9.87
C PRO A 68 0.72 -10.67 8.45
N GLU A 69 -0.50 -10.71 7.92
CA GLU A 69 -0.82 -10.27 6.56
C GLU A 69 -0.64 -8.76 6.42
N VAL A 70 -1.06 -7.98 7.43
CA VAL A 70 -0.85 -6.53 7.41
C VAL A 70 0.63 -6.18 7.45
N ARG A 71 1.44 -6.92 8.23
CA ARG A 71 2.90 -6.72 8.27
C ARG A 71 3.54 -7.00 6.92
N GLU A 72 3.11 -8.06 6.25
CA GLU A 72 3.61 -8.40 4.92
C GLU A 72 3.20 -7.34 3.90
N GLY A 73 1.97 -6.83 3.97
CA GLY A 73 1.56 -5.70 3.13
C GLY A 73 2.38 -4.43 3.38
N ILE A 74 2.72 -4.13 4.64
CA ILE A 74 3.63 -3.02 4.98
C ILE A 74 4.98 -3.24 4.30
N ARG A 75 5.56 -4.43 4.45
CA ARG A 75 6.85 -4.78 3.84
C ARG A 75 6.81 -4.59 2.31
N GLN A 76 5.80 -5.10 1.63
CA GLN A 76 5.64 -4.94 0.19
C GLN A 76 5.54 -3.46 -0.22
N VAL A 77 4.79 -2.65 0.54
CA VAL A 77 4.69 -1.21 0.33
C VAL A 77 6.04 -0.50 0.56
N GLU A 78 6.80 -0.91 1.57
CA GLU A 78 8.15 -0.39 1.81
C GLU A 78 9.14 -0.77 0.72
N GLU A 79 9.07 -1.99 0.20
CA GLU A 79 9.89 -2.43 -0.94
C GLU A 79 9.50 -1.62 -2.19
N LEU A 80 8.21 -1.59 -2.54
CA LEU A 80 7.66 -0.85 -3.69
C LEU A 80 8.12 0.62 -3.70
N PHE A 81 7.99 1.30 -2.56
CA PHE A 81 8.35 2.72 -2.46
C PHE A 81 9.83 2.98 -2.19
N GLY A 82 10.53 2.06 -1.52
CA GLY A 82 11.97 2.14 -1.32
C GLY A 82 12.76 1.98 -2.62
N TYR A 83 12.23 1.21 -3.59
CA TYR A 83 12.76 1.17 -4.95
C TYR A 83 12.55 2.50 -5.69
N LEU A 84 11.38 3.13 -5.57
CA LEU A 84 11.08 4.42 -6.23
C LEU A 84 11.94 5.58 -5.73
N ASP A 85 12.29 5.60 -4.44
CA ASP A 85 13.20 6.59 -3.85
C ASP A 85 14.61 6.49 -4.46
N LYS A 86 15.11 5.26 -4.69
CA LYS A 86 16.40 5.02 -5.35
C LYS A 86 16.39 5.25 -6.87
N SER A 87 15.28 5.01 -7.55
CA SER A 87 15.15 5.25 -8.99
C SER A 87 15.07 6.74 -9.34
N SER A 88 14.72 7.59 -8.38
CA SER A 88 14.63 9.05 -8.56
C SER A 88 15.99 9.78 -8.46
N ASP A 89 17.08 9.06 -8.13
CA ASP A 89 18.44 9.60 -7.99
C ASP A 89 19.27 9.54 -9.30
N HIS A 90 18.68 9.10 -10.41
CA HIS A 90 19.31 9.11 -11.75
C HIS A 90 18.64 10.13 -12.67
N GLY A 91 18.85 11.42 -12.38
CA GLY A 91 18.46 12.56 -13.22
C GLY A 91 19.48 13.69 -13.17
#